data_AF-A0A1F8EN06-F1
#
_entry.id   AF-A0A1F8EN06-F1
#
_cell.length_a   1.000
_cell.length_b   1.000
_cell.length_c   1.000
_cell.angle_alpha   90.00
_cell.angle_beta   90.00
_cell.angle_gamma   90.00
#
_symmetry.space_group_name_H-M   'P 1'
#
loop_
_entity.id
_entity.type
_entity.pdbx_description
1 polymer ?
#
loop_
_entity_poly.entity_id
_entity_poly.type
_entity_poly.pdbx_seq_one_letter_code
_entity_poly.pdbx_strand_id
1 'polypeptide(L)'
;MRLLKANFKKGFTLIEILIVSGITIFLTLNLISNVIRSRLNITEVARIVVSDIRTAQANALSSKQYKDPITGLVTYRCGYGLHKLDSSESAAQNPPVPANSSYFIFVGRDAQSSGCPAANNAYQSSQDMAVVFTRVLDSRLELLSPTTGNNPRFDDIYFKVPDGKIFINNLHDLGPNPPRKNKVQIIVRKIGVNCPSSDCVYICVYASGKIETRSNVCDPL
;
A
#
# COMPACT_ATOMS: atom_id res chain seq x y z
N MET A 1 55.05 63.72 3.32
CA MET A 1 54.67 62.89 4.48
C MET A 1 53.29 62.32 4.22
N ARG A 2 53.17 61.00 4.02
CA ARG A 2 51.92 60.32 3.64
C ARG A 2 51.03 60.16 4.88
N LEU A 3 49.84 60.77 4.88
CA LEU A 3 48.78 60.48 5.84
C LEU A 3 47.99 59.26 5.33
N LEU A 4 48.19 58.12 6.00
CA LEU A 4 47.39 56.92 5.80
C LEU A 4 45.95 57.20 6.23
N LYS A 5 45.04 57.26 5.27
CA LYS A 5 43.59 57.33 5.49
C LYS A 5 43.15 55.94 5.99
N ALA A 6 42.94 55.80 7.29
CA ALA A 6 42.39 54.59 7.88
C ALA A 6 40.93 54.42 7.44
N ASN A 7 40.66 53.42 6.60
CA ASN A 7 39.30 52.96 6.32
C ASN A 7 38.77 52.24 7.57
N PHE A 8 38.02 52.96 8.41
CA PHE A 8 37.21 52.34 9.46
C PHE A 8 36.17 51.44 8.78
N LYS A 9 36.41 50.12 8.78
CA LYS A 9 35.39 49.13 8.49
C LYS A 9 34.32 49.27 9.56
N LYS A 10 33.19 49.91 9.22
CA LYS A 10 32.02 49.98 10.10
C LYS A 10 31.55 48.54 10.36
N GLY A 11 31.62 48.10 11.62
CA GLY A 11 31.07 46.81 12.05
C GLY A 11 29.54 46.81 11.95
N PHE A 12 28.95 45.61 11.95
CA PHE A 12 27.51 45.42 11.96
C PHE A 12 26.90 45.97 13.25
N THR A 13 25.80 46.71 13.12
CA THR A 13 25.04 47.17 14.29
C THR A 13 24.26 46.02 14.92
N LEU A 14 24.01 46.08 16.23
CA LEU A 14 23.22 45.06 16.94
C LEU A 14 21.84 44.86 16.28
N ILE A 15 21.22 45.95 15.84
CA ILE A 15 19.90 45.93 15.22
C ILE A 15 19.92 45.28 13.83
N GLU A 16 20.96 45.48 13.03
CA GLU A 16 21.12 44.77 11.75
C GLU A 16 21.26 43.26 11.96
N ILE A 17 22.04 42.82 12.96
CA ILE A 17 22.17 41.38 13.27
C ILE A 17 20.83 40.80 13.69
N LEU A 18 20.05 41.53 14.49
CA LEU A 18 18.73 41.10 14.95
C LEU A 18 17.75 40.97 13.78
N ILE A 19 17.71 41.95 12.87
CA ILE A 19 16.88 41.91 11.66
C ILE A 19 17.28 40.73 10.75
N VAL A 20 18.59 40.56 10.48
CA VAL A 20 19.07 39.47 9.63
C VAL A 20 18.73 38.12 10.24
N SER A 21 18.92 37.93 11.55
CA SER A 21 18.56 36.69 12.24
C SER A 21 17.05 36.40 12.18
N GLY A 22 16.20 37.41 12.36
CA GLY A 22 14.75 37.27 12.30
C GLY A 22 14.25 36.86 10.91
N ILE A 23 14.78 37.49 9.86
CA ILE A 23 14.47 37.11 8.47
C ILE A 23 14.95 35.67 8.19
N THR A 24 16.14 35.31 8.67
CA THR A 24 16.69 33.97 8.44
C THR A 24 15.85 32.89 9.12
N ILE A 25 15.42 33.11 10.37
CA ILE A 25 14.53 32.20 11.10
C ILE A 25 13.17 32.08 10.39
N PHE A 26 12.59 33.20 9.97
CA PHE A 26 11.31 33.19 9.27
C PHE A 26 11.38 32.42 7.93
N LEU A 27 12.43 32.65 7.14
CA LEU A 27 12.63 31.94 5.87
C LEU A 27 12.88 30.45 6.08
N THR A 28 13.72 30.08 7.06
CA THR A 28 14.01 28.67 7.35
C THR A 28 12.79 27.90 7.84
N LEU A 29 11.95 28.49 8.71
CA LEU A 29 10.70 27.87 9.17
C LEU A 29 9.72 27.63 8.02
N ASN A 30 9.57 28.59 7.11
CA ASN A 30 8.72 28.44 5.93
C ASN A 30 9.26 27.37 4.96
N LEU A 31 10.57 27.34 4.73
CA LEU A 31 11.21 26.34 3.87
C LEU A 31 11.06 24.93 4.44
N ILE A 32 11.33 24.74 5.73
CA ILE A 32 11.22 23.44 6.41
C ILE A 32 9.77 22.94 6.37
N SER A 33 8.80 23.80 6.68
CA SER A 33 7.38 23.46 6.64
C SER A 33 6.94 23.00 5.24
N ASN A 34 7.37 23.70 4.18
CA ASN A 34 7.05 23.34 2.80
C ASN A 34 7.75 22.07 2.32
N VAL A 35 8.99 21.82 2.76
CA VAL A 35 9.75 20.60 2.38
C VAL A 35 9.15 19.35 3.03
N ILE A 36 8.73 19.42 4.29
CA ILE A 36 8.09 18.28 4.98
C ILE A 36 6.73 17.96 4.34
N ARG A 37 5.97 18.98 3.91
CA ARG A 37 4.67 18.78 3.24
C ARG A 37 4.82 18.31 1.80
N SER A 38 5.92 18.57 1.10
CA SER A 38 6.03 18.25 -0.34
C SER A 38 6.41 16.79 -0.62
N ARG A 39 7.06 16.09 0.31
CA ARG A 39 7.50 14.70 0.11
C ARG A 39 6.36 13.73 0.38
N LEU A 40 5.60 13.38 -0.66
CA LEU A 40 4.73 12.21 -0.65
C LEU A 40 5.58 10.96 -0.89
N ASN A 41 5.65 10.05 0.09
CA ASN A 41 6.45 8.83 -0.07
C ASN A 41 5.63 7.70 -0.72
N ILE A 42 5.18 7.94 -1.95
CA ILE A 42 4.35 7.01 -2.74
C ILE A 42 5.08 5.67 -2.93
N THR A 43 6.39 5.73 -3.15
CA THR A 43 7.25 4.55 -3.31
C THR A 43 7.32 3.72 -2.04
N GLU A 44 7.38 4.34 -0.86
CA GLU A 44 7.35 3.62 0.42
C GLU A 44 6.02 2.90 0.61
N VAL A 45 4.90 3.58 0.39
CA VAL A 45 3.58 2.96 0.46
C VAL A 45 3.46 1.78 -0.51
N ALA A 46 3.93 1.95 -1.75
CA ALA A 46 3.93 0.86 -2.71
C ALA A 46 4.80 -0.34 -2.25
N ARG A 47 5.95 -0.08 -1.60
CA ARG A 47 6.80 -1.13 -1.04
C ARG A 47 6.13 -1.85 0.13
N ILE A 48 5.38 -1.15 0.97
CA ILE A 48 4.59 -1.77 2.05
C ILE A 48 3.56 -2.73 1.46
N VAL A 49 2.79 -2.28 0.47
CA VAL A 49 1.80 -3.13 -0.22
C VAL A 49 2.46 -4.37 -0.84
N VAL A 50 3.59 -4.20 -1.52
CA VAL A 50 4.36 -5.33 -2.07
C VAL A 50 4.86 -6.27 -0.97
N SER A 51 5.31 -5.74 0.16
CA SER A 51 5.77 -6.52 1.31
C SER A 51 4.63 -7.36 1.90
N ASP A 52 3.44 -6.78 2.02
CA ASP A 52 2.26 -7.48 2.55
C ASP A 52 1.80 -8.59 1.59
N ILE A 53 1.80 -8.34 0.28
CA ILE A 53 1.52 -9.37 -0.74
C ILE A 53 2.54 -10.50 -0.65
N ARG A 54 3.83 -10.19 -0.53
CA ARG A 54 4.89 -11.21 -0.38
C ARG A 54 4.78 -11.96 0.93
N THR A 55 4.31 -11.32 2.00
CA THR A 55 4.07 -11.96 3.28
C THR A 55 2.92 -12.97 3.17
N ALA A 56 1.82 -12.61 2.53
CA ALA A 56 0.72 -13.53 2.24
C ALA A 56 1.20 -14.72 1.38
N GLN A 57 1.97 -14.44 0.32
CA GLN A 57 2.58 -15.47 -0.53
C GLN A 57 3.49 -16.42 0.26
N ALA A 58 4.40 -15.87 1.09
CA ALA A 58 5.32 -16.66 1.90
C ALA A 58 4.60 -17.51 2.95
N ASN A 59 3.57 -16.96 3.60
CA ASN A 59 2.74 -17.70 4.55
C ASN A 59 2.02 -18.87 3.86
N ALA A 60 1.53 -18.67 2.63
CA ALA A 60 0.90 -19.74 1.86
C ALA A 60 1.88 -20.83 1.42
N LEU A 61 3.04 -20.43 0.87
CA LEU A 61 4.08 -21.38 0.42
C LEU A 61 4.68 -22.20 1.57
N SER A 62 4.81 -21.61 2.75
CA SER A 62 5.29 -22.30 3.95
C SER A 62 4.20 -23.11 4.67
N SER A 63 2.95 -23.11 4.16
CA SER A 63 1.80 -23.71 4.84
C SER A 63 1.70 -23.27 6.30
N LYS A 64 1.99 -21.99 6.56
CA LYS A 64 2.08 -21.45 7.91
C LYS A 64 0.79 -21.72 8.67
N GLN A 65 0.90 -22.24 9.87
CA GLN A 65 -0.24 -22.41 10.75
C GLN A 65 -0.72 -21.04 11.25
N TYR A 66 -2.03 -20.85 11.26
CA TYR A 66 -2.64 -19.67 11.82
C TYR A 66 -2.96 -19.90 13.28
N LYS A 67 -2.48 -19.00 14.15
CA LYS A 67 -2.87 -18.97 15.56
C LYS A 67 -3.95 -17.92 15.73
N ASP A 68 -5.15 -18.36 16.10
CA ASP A 68 -6.27 -17.46 16.37
C ASP A 68 -5.97 -16.57 17.59
N PRO A 69 -6.09 -15.23 17.46
CA PRO A 69 -5.74 -14.31 18.53
C PRO A 69 -6.74 -14.32 19.71
N ILE A 70 -7.97 -14.81 19.50
CA ILE A 70 -9.03 -14.84 20.51
C ILE A 70 -9.01 -16.18 21.26
N THR A 71 -9.00 -17.28 20.51
CA THR A 71 -9.09 -18.64 21.07
C THR A 71 -7.72 -19.27 21.33
N GLY A 72 -6.65 -18.74 20.73
CA GLY A 72 -5.30 -19.28 20.82
C GLY A 72 -5.11 -20.58 20.03
N LEU A 73 -6.15 -21.09 19.37
CA LEU A 73 -6.12 -22.34 18.62
C LEU A 73 -5.25 -22.20 17.38
N VAL A 74 -4.45 -23.23 17.12
CA VAL A 74 -3.57 -23.29 15.96
C VAL A 74 -4.22 -24.17 14.90
N THR A 75 -4.55 -23.59 13.74
CA THR A 75 -5.22 -24.28 12.64
C THR A 75 -4.49 -24.11 11.32
N TYR A 76 -4.64 -25.09 10.44
CA TYR A 76 -4.21 -24.98 9.05
C TYR A 76 -5.27 -24.22 8.26
N ARG A 77 -4.84 -23.22 7.48
CA ARG A 77 -5.75 -22.41 6.67
C ARG A 77 -5.57 -22.77 5.20
N CYS A 78 -6.64 -22.65 4.42
CA CYS A 78 -6.62 -23.00 3.01
C CYS A 78 -5.83 -22.02 2.12
N GLY A 79 -5.41 -20.89 2.68
CA GLY A 79 -4.63 -19.89 1.98
C GLY A 79 -4.54 -18.58 2.73
N TYR A 80 -3.84 -17.65 2.11
CA TYR A 80 -3.64 -16.30 2.60
C TYR A 80 -3.91 -15.34 1.46
N GLY A 81 -4.55 -14.21 1.72
CA GLY A 81 -4.84 -13.25 0.66
C GLY A 81 -4.83 -11.80 1.11
N LEU A 82 -4.89 -10.90 0.14
CA LEU A 82 -5.15 -9.48 0.35
C LEU A 82 -6.54 -9.15 -0.14
N HIS A 83 -7.25 -8.37 0.67
CA HIS A 83 -8.56 -7.86 0.36
C HIS A 83 -8.62 -6.37 0.63
N LYS A 84 -9.18 -5.61 -0.31
CA LYS A 84 -9.41 -4.18 -0.12
C LYS A 84 -10.80 -3.93 0.44
N LEU A 85 -10.86 -3.17 1.53
CA LEU A 85 -12.12 -2.84 2.20
C LEU A 85 -13.04 -2.07 1.26
N ASP A 86 -14.32 -2.42 1.29
CA ASP A 86 -15.39 -1.56 0.81
C ASP A 86 -15.82 -0.51 1.85
N SER A 87 -16.77 0.36 1.50
CA SER A 87 -17.26 1.41 2.40
C SER A 87 -17.98 0.87 3.64
N SER A 88 -18.62 -0.30 3.54
CA SER A 88 -19.34 -0.92 4.65
C SER A 88 -18.36 -1.56 5.64
N GLU A 89 -17.36 -2.27 5.15
CA GLU A 89 -16.30 -2.91 5.93
C GLU A 89 -15.40 -1.87 6.60
N SER A 90 -15.15 -0.76 5.90
CA SER A 90 -14.44 0.44 6.38
C SER A 90 -15.13 1.08 7.58
N ALA A 91 -16.46 1.24 7.52
CA ALA A 91 -17.25 1.80 8.60
C ALA A 91 -17.41 0.84 9.79
N ALA A 92 -17.37 -0.47 9.54
CA ALA A 92 -17.47 -1.49 10.57
C ALA A 92 -16.19 -1.66 11.41
N GLN A 93 -15.05 -1.12 10.96
CA GLN A 93 -13.82 -1.13 11.76
C GLN A 93 -13.94 -0.22 12.99
N ASN A 94 -13.28 -0.58 14.08
CA ASN A 94 -13.21 0.23 15.30
C ASN A 94 -11.75 0.55 15.67
N PRO A 95 -11.25 1.78 15.44
CA PRO A 95 -11.97 2.91 14.83
C PRO A 95 -12.17 2.73 13.31
N PRO A 96 -13.14 3.44 12.70
CA PRO A 96 -13.36 3.40 11.25
C PRO A 96 -12.09 3.80 10.48
N VAL A 97 -11.80 3.08 9.40
CA VAL A 97 -10.62 3.32 8.55
C VAL A 97 -11.05 3.69 7.13
N PRO A 98 -10.38 4.60 6.43
CA PRO A 98 -10.79 5.02 5.09
C PRO A 98 -10.70 3.89 4.03
N ALA A 99 -11.81 3.56 3.37
CA ALA A 99 -11.91 2.46 2.38
C ALA A 99 -10.96 2.63 1.17
N ASN A 100 -10.71 3.87 0.75
CA ASN A 100 -9.87 4.14 -0.43
C ASN A 100 -8.37 3.88 -0.21
N SER A 101 -7.95 3.74 1.05
CA SER A 101 -6.53 3.70 1.45
C SER A 101 -6.26 2.60 2.48
N SER A 102 -7.18 1.66 2.63
CA SER A 102 -7.07 0.55 3.57
C SER A 102 -7.31 -0.78 2.87
N TYR A 103 -6.58 -1.80 3.31
CA TYR A 103 -6.75 -3.20 2.92
C TYR A 103 -6.34 -4.08 4.11
N PHE A 104 -6.63 -5.37 4.04
CA PHE A 104 -6.13 -6.31 5.04
C PHE A 104 -5.62 -7.60 4.39
N ILE A 105 -4.69 -8.22 5.09
CA ILE A 105 -4.33 -9.62 4.85
C ILE A 105 -5.37 -10.47 5.57
N PHE A 106 -5.97 -11.41 4.86
CA PHE A 106 -6.87 -12.41 5.43
C PHE A 106 -6.27 -13.81 5.34
N VAL A 107 -6.71 -14.67 6.26
CA VAL A 107 -6.57 -16.12 6.13
C VAL A 107 -7.85 -16.69 5.57
N GLY A 108 -7.69 -17.65 4.66
CA GLY A 108 -8.79 -18.43 4.15
C GLY A 108 -9.42 -19.31 5.23
N ARG A 109 -10.52 -19.96 4.86
CA ARG A 109 -11.19 -20.97 5.68
C ARG A 109 -10.24 -21.98 6.34
N ASP A 110 -10.64 -22.45 7.52
CA ASP A 110 -10.00 -23.56 8.21
C ASP A 110 -10.05 -24.86 7.38
N ALA A 111 -8.86 -25.41 7.12
CA ALA A 111 -8.66 -26.63 6.34
C ALA A 111 -9.13 -27.87 7.08
N GLN A 112 -9.15 -27.86 8.41
CA GLN A 112 -9.47 -29.04 9.22
C GLN A 112 -10.98 -29.31 9.28
N SER A 113 -11.80 -28.25 9.32
CA SER A 113 -13.25 -28.37 9.43
C SER A 113 -13.97 -28.65 8.11
N SER A 114 -13.37 -28.32 6.96
CA SER A 114 -14.08 -28.38 5.66
C SER A 114 -13.24 -28.79 4.45
N GLY A 115 -11.96 -29.10 4.65
CA GLY A 115 -10.99 -29.27 3.57
C GLY A 115 -10.70 -27.95 2.82
N CYS A 116 -9.82 -28.02 1.81
CA CYS A 116 -9.57 -26.90 0.90
C CYS A 116 -10.10 -27.17 -0.52
N PRO A 117 -11.41 -27.46 -0.68
CA PRO A 117 -12.01 -27.71 -1.99
C PRO A 117 -11.91 -26.48 -2.90
N ALA A 118 -12.48 -26.55 -4.10
CA ALA A 118 -12.66 -25.41 -5.02
C ALA A 118 -13.67 -24.37 -4.48
N ALA A 119 -13.53 -24.00 -3.20
CA ALA A 119 -14.28 -22.96 -2.54
C ALA A 119 -13.91 -21.59 -3.16
N ASN A 120 -14.72 -20.59 -2.85
CA ASN A 120 -14.47 -19.23 -3.25
C ASN A 120 -13.10 -18.76 -2.70
N ASN A 121 -12.18 -18.41 -3.59
CA ASN A 121 -10.85 -17.89 -3.29
C ASN A 121 -10.82 -16.36 -3.31
N ALA A 122 -11.98 -15.70 -3.24
CA ALA A 122 -12.13 -14.32 -2.84
C ALA A 122 -12.61 -14.27 -1.38
N TYR A 123 -12.34 -13.17 -0.69
CA TYR A 123 -12.65 -13.03 0.73
C TYR A 123 -14.15 -13.16 0.99
N GLN A 124 -14.49 -13.96 2.00
CA GLN A 124 -15.83 -14.10 2.53
C GLN A 124 -15.82 -13.92 4.04
N SER A 125 -16.44 -12.86 4.55
CA SER A 125 -16.48 -12.53 5.98
C SER A 125 -17.09 -13.62 6.89
N SER A 126 -17.85 -14.56 6.32
CA SER A 126 -18.45 -15.69 7.05
C SER A 126 -17.53 -16.89 7.24
N GLN A 127 -16.39 -16.95 6.53
CA GLN A 127 -15.51 -18.12 6.47
C GLN A 127 -14.03 -17.77 6.67
N ASP A 128 -13.66 -16.59 6.19
CA ASP A 128 -12.30 -16.08 6.23
C ASP A 128 -12.14 -15.14 7.41
N MET A 129 -10.89 -14.91 7.80
CA MET A 129 -10.58 -14.06 8.94
C MET A 129 -9.53 -13.04 8.56
N ALA A 130 -9.83 -11.76 8.79
CA ALA A 130 -8.86 -10.68 8.65
C ALA A 130 -7.80 -10.78 9.76
N VAL A 131 -6.53 -10.70 9.38
CA VAL A 131 -5.38 -10.93 10.28
C VAL A 131 -4.58 -9.65 10.48
N VAL A 132 -4.24 -8.98 9.39
CA VAL A 132 -3.41 -7.77 9.42
C VAL A 132 -4.13 -6.68 8.68
N PHE A 133 -4.56 -5.65 9.40
CA PHE A 133 -5.12 -4.45 8.79
C PHE A 133 -4.00 -3.47 8.46
N THR A 134 -3.85 -3.17 7.18
CA THR A 134 -2.87 -2.18 6.71
C THR A 134 -3.62 -0.94 6.25
N ARG A 135 -3.32 0.17 6.93
CA ARG A 135 -3.77 1.50 6.55
C ARG A 135 -2.60 2.24 5.92
N VAL A 136 -2.83 2.83 4.75
CA VAL A 136 -1.86 3.79 4.19
C VAL A 136 -1.78 4.97 5.15
N LEU A 137 -0.58 5.20 5.69
CA LEU A 137 -0.34 6.20 6.74
C LEU A 137 -0.51 7.64 6.23
N ASP A 138 -0.39 7.87 4.92
CA ASP A 138 -0.56 9.18 4.30
C ASP A 138 -1.98 9.36 3.74
N SER A 139 -2.76 10.27 4.34
CA SER A 139 -4.15 10.57 3.97
C SER A 139 -4.32 11.20 2.59
N ARG A 140 -3.22 11.58 1.94
CA ARG A 140 -3.22 12.19 0.60
C ARG A 140 -3.08 11.14 -0.51
N LEU A 141 -2.88 9.87 -0.14
CA LEU A 141 -2.73 8.76 -1.06
C LEU A 141 -3.96 7.85 -1.05
N GLU A 142 -4.24 7.27 -2.20
CA GLU A 142 -5.29 6.26 -2.38
C GLU A 142 -4.77 5.06 -3.17
N LEU A 143 -5.37 3.91 -2.89
CA LEU A 143 -5.13 2.65 -3.56
C LEU A 143 -6.28 2.42 -4.52
N LEU A 144 -6.04 2.10 -5.79
CA LEU A 144 -7.10 1.90 -6.78
C LEU A 144 -6.82 0.72 -7.70
N SER A 145 -7.85 0.26 -8.41
CA SER A 145 -7.73 -0.61 -9.58
C SER A 145 -7.97 0.21 -10.85
N PRO A 146 -7.22 -0.02 -11.95
CA PRO A 146 -7.48 0.62 -13.23
C PRO A 146 -8.81 0.18 -13.86
N THR A 147 -9.32 -0.98 -13.47
CA THR A 147 -10.30 -1.75 -14.27
C THR A 147 -11.77 -1.42 -14.00
N THR A 148 -12.05 -0.59 -13.00
CA THR A 148 -13.42 -0.31 -12.57
C THR A 148 -13.60 1.20 -12.47
N GLY A 149 -14.04 1.79 -13.58
CA GLY A 149 -14.28 3.23 -13.73
C GLY A 149 -15.45 3.78 -12.91
N ASN A 150 -15.57 3.38 -11.64
CA ASN A 150 -16.39 3.95 -10.56
C ASN A 150 -16.31 3.11 -9.27
N ASN A 151 -15.70 1.91 -9.30
CA ASN A 151 -15.47 1.09 -8.11
C ASN A 151 -13.97 1.08 -7.79
N PRO A 152 -13.49 1.83 -6.79
CA PRO A 152 -12.07 1.99 -6.51
C PRO A 152 -11.39 0.70 -6.01
N ARG A 153 -12.10 -0.42 -5.87
CA ARG A 153 -11.61 -1.66 -5.27
C ARG A 153 -10.72 -2.45 -6.24
N PHE A 154 -9.56 -2.90 -5.77
CA PHE A 154 -8.77 -3.90 -6.47
C PHE A 154 -9.24 -5.30 -6.10
N ASP A 155 -9.09 -6.22 -7.05
CA ASP A 155 -9.48 -7.61 -6.91
C ASP A 155 -8.67 -8.32 -5.83
N ASP A 156 -9.36 -9.16 -5.06
CA ASP A 156 -8.74 -9.95 -4.01
C ASP A 156 -7.63 -10.82 -4.59
N ILE A 157 -6.46 -10.84 -3.94
CA ILE A 157 -5.33 -11.69 -4.32
C ILE A 157 -5.26 -12.80 -3.30
N TYR A 158 -5.33 -14.05 -3.71
CA TYR A 158 -5.34 -15.18 -2.80
C TYR A 158 -4.32 -16.22 -3.21
N PHE A 159 -3.47 -16.61 -2.26
CA PHE A 159 -2.45 -17.64 -2.38
C PHE A 159 -2.93 -18.90 -1.68
N LYS A 160 -3.25 -19.92 -2.46
CA LYS A 160 -3.76 -21.20 -1.96
C LYS A 160 -2.63 -22.05 -1.38
N VAL A 161 -2.86 -22.62 -0.20
CA VAL A 161 -1.97 -23.59 0.45
C VAL A 161 -2.35 -25.02 -0.01
N PRO A 162 -1.40 -25.95 -0.20
CA PRO A 162 0.06 -25.76 -0.21
C PRO A 162 0.62 -25.43 -1.60
N ASP A 163 -0.19 -25.59 -2.66
CA ASP A 163 0.23 -25.50 -4.06
C ASP A 163 0.83 -24.14 -4.46
N GLY A 164 0.60 -23.09 -3.69
CA GLY A 164 1.04 -21.72 -4.02
C GLY A 164 0.28 -21.10 -5.20
N LYS A 165 -0.78 -21.76 -5.69
CA LYS A 165 -1.63 -21.27 -6.77
C LYS A 165 -2.24 -19.93 -6.38
N ILE A 166 -2.20 -18.99 -7.32
CA ILE A 166 -2.66 -17.63 -7.10
C ILE A 166 -3.99 -17.44 -7.79
N PHE A 167 -4.96 -16.98 -7.02
CA PHE A 167 -6.28 -16.62 -7.47
C PHE A 167 -6.43 -15.11 -7.36
N ILE A 168 -7.04 -14.50 -8.36
CA ILE A 168 -7.36 -13.09 -8.44
C ILE A 168 -8.87 -12.99 -8.60
N ASN A 169 -9.55 -12.50 -7.57
CA ASN A 169 -11.00 -12.49 -7.46
C ASN A 169 -11.62 -13.87 -7.80
N ASN A 170 -11.15 -14.90 -7.11
CA ASN A 170 -11.52 -16.31 -7.30
C ASN A 170 -11.11 -16.95 -8.65
N LEU A 171 -10.47 -16.22 -9.56
CA LEU A 171 -10.01 -16.76 -10.85
C LEU A 171 -8.50 -17.06 -10.81
N HIS A 172 -8.07 -18.20 -11.32
CA HIS A 172 -6.65 -18.51 -11.51
C HIS A 172 -6.46 -19.00 -12.94
N ASP A 173 -5.43 -18.53 -13.66
CA ASP A 173 -5.00 -19.20 -14.89
C ASP A 173 -3.68 -18.67 -15.48
N LEU A 174 -2.95 -19.58 -16.13
CA LEU A 174 -1.69 -19.38 -16.86
C LEU A 174 -1.86 -19.66 -18.38
N GLY A 175 -3.03 -19.42 -18.98
CA GLY A 175 -3.27 -19.75 -20.40
C GLY A 175 -4.36 -18.93 -21.12
N PRO A 176 -4.93 -19.39 -22.26
CA PRO A 176 -5.69 -18.54 -23.20
C PRO A 176 -7.26 -18.48 -23.17
N ASN A 177 -8.07 -19.43 -22.67
CA ASN A 177 -9.56 -19.24 -22.52
C ASN A 177 -10.31 -20.17 -21.52
N PRO A 178 -11.17 -19.73 -20.56
CA PRO A 178 -12.14 -18.58 -20.56
C PRO A 178 -12.00 -17.63 -19.33
N PRO A 179 -12.78 -16.53 -19.15
CA PRO A 179 -12.34 -15.21 -18.64
C PRO A 179 -11.27 -15.31 -17.54
N ARG A 180 -10.05 -14.99 -17.94
CA ARG A 180 -8.83 -15.29 -17.20
C ARG A 180 -8.29 -14.02 -16.59
N LYS A 181 -8.15 -14.01 -15.27
CA LYS A 181 -7.48 -12.93 -14.58
C LYS A 181 -6.06 -13.35 -14.27
N ASN A 182 -5.18 -13.11 -15.23
CA ASN A 182 -3.76 -13.44 -15.12
C ASN A 182 -2.97 -12.38 -14.33
N LYS A 183 -3.56 -11.21 -14.07
CA LYS A 183 -2.97 -10.14 -13.27
C LYS A 183 -4.01 -9.30 -12.55
N VAL A 184 -3.58 -8.68 -11.46
CA VAL A 184 -4.22 -7.52 -10.86
C VAL A 184 -3.23 -6.37 -10.80
N GLN A 185 -3.76 -5.18 -10.99
CA GLN A 185 -3.00 -3.95 -10.96
C GLN A 185 -3.54 -3.09 -9.83
N ILE A 186 -2.68 -2.79 -8.86
CA ILE A 186 -2.97 -1.88 -7.75
C ILE A 186 -2.22 -0.59 -8.05
N ILE A 187 -2.93 0.53 -8.04
CA ILE A 187 -2.37 1.85 -8.26
C ILE A 187 -2.31 2.55 -6.91
N VAL A 188 -1.10 2.94 -6.49
CA VAL A 188 -0.90 3.87 -5.39
C VAL A 188 -0.75 5.26 -6.02
N ARG A 189 -1.69 6.17 -5.76
CA ARG A 189 -1.63 7.52 -6.33
C ARG A 189 -1.99 8.58 -5.32
N LYS A 190 -1.59 9.82 -5.63
CA LYS A 190 -2.12 11.01 -4.96
C LYS A 190 -3.59 11.23 -5.31
N ILE A 191 -4.40 11.55 -4.31
CA ILE A 191 -5.83 11.83 -4.49
C ILE A 191 -6.02 12.97 -5.49
N GLY A 192 -6.95 12.77 -6.44
CA GLY A 192 -7.29 13.75 -7.47
C GLY A 192 -6.31 13.82 -8.64
N VAL A 193 -5.26 12.98 -8.66
CA VAL A 193 -4.33 12.88 -9.79
C VAL A 193 -4.76 11.76 -10.74
N ASN A 194 -4.66 12.04 -12.04
CA ASN A 194 -4.84 11.03 -13.08
C ASN A 194 -3.52 10.32 -13.36
N CYS A 195 -3.57 8.99 -13.52
CA CYS A 195 -2.41 8.18 -13.88
C CYS A 195 -2.49 7.81 -15.38
N PRO A 196 -1.35 7.68 -16.10
CA PRO A 196 0.02 7.70 -15.59
C PRO A 196 0.56 9.12 -15.32
N SER A 197 1.24 9.31 -14.19
CA SER A 197 1.95 10.54 -13.81
C SER A 197 3.07 10.23 -12.81
N SER A 198 3.91 11.21 -12.45
CA SER A 198 4.95 11.05 -11.42
C SER A 198 4.38 10.76 -10.03
N ASP A 199 3.11 11.08 -9.79
CA ASP A 199 2.43 10.89 -8.52
C ASP A 199 1.64 9.56 -8.49
N CYS A 200 2.04 8.60 -9.34
CA CYS A 200 1.45 7.28 -9.43
C CYS A 200 2.51 6.18 -9.43
N VAL A 201 2.27 5.11 -8.67
CA VAL A 201 3.04 3.87 -8.70
C VAL A 201 2.09 2.71 -8.94
N TYR A 202 2.44 1.86 -9.89
CA TYR A 202 1.69 0.68 -10.26
C TYR A 202 2.34 -0.55 -9.63
N ILE A 203 1.54 -1.38 -8.97
CA ILE A 203 1.93 -2.67 -8.43
C ILE A 203 1.21 -3.73 -9.25
N CYS A 204 1.98 -4.56 -9.91
CA CYS A 204 1.50 -5.62 -10.77
C CYS A 204 1.70 -6.95 -10.05
N VAL A 205 0.61 -7.66 -9.79
CA VAL A 205 0.62 -9.00 -9.21
C VAL A 205 0.10 -9.95 -10.27
N TYR A 206 0.93 -10.91 -10.64
CA TYR A 206 0.64 -11.87 -11.69
C TYR A 206 0.26 -13.22 -11.08
N ALA A 207 -0.61 -13.96 -11.75
CA ALA A 207 -1.00 -15.32 -11.36
C ALA A 207 0.19 -16.31 -11.35
N SER A 208 1.30 -15.95 -12.02
CA SER A 208 2.58 -16.67 -11.98
C SER A 208 3.38 -16.48 -10.67
N GLY A 209 2.97 -15.55 -9.80
CA GLY A 209 3.69 -15.20 -8.57
C GLY A 209 4.73 -14.10 -8.74
N LYS A 210 4.89 -13.60 -9.98
CA LYS A 210 5.68 -12.40 -10.22
C LYS A 210 4.97 -11.19 -9.60
N ILE A 211 5.73 -10.37 -8.87
CA ILE A 211 5.28 -9.11 -8.30
C ILE A 211 6.29 -8.02 -8.70
N GLU A 212 5.83 -6.99 -9.38
CA GLU A 212 6.69 -5.89 -9.84
C GLU A 212 6.04 -4.52 -9.60
N THR A 213 6.88 -3.50 -9.41
CA THR A 213 6.46 -2.10 -9.29
C THR A 213 6.90 -1.32 -10.52
N ARG A 214 6.01 -0.52 -11.10
CA ARG A 214 6.25 0.27 -12.32
C ARG A 214 5.71 1.69 -12.20
N SER A 215 6.20 2.58 -13.05
CA SER A 215 5.65 3.93 -13.22
C SER A 215 4.47 4.00 -14.20
N ASN A 216 4.20 2.89 -14.91
CA ASN A 216 3.15 2.79 -15.94
C ASN A 216 2.33 1.49 -15.76
N VAL A 217 1.30 1.35 -16.60
CA VAL A 217 0.39 0.18 -16.65
C VAL A 217 1.16 -1.14 -16.73
N CYS A 218 0.63 -2.18 -16.11
CA CYS A 218 1.24 -3.52 -16.09
C CYS A 218 1.25 -4.15 -17.48
N ASP A 219 2.36 -4.75 -17.86
CA ASP A 219 2.48 -5.50 -19.12
C ASP A 219 1.53 -6.71 -19.11
N PRO A 220 1.07 -7.20 -20.27
CA PRO A 220 0.55 -8.55 -20.35
C PRO A 220 1.63 -9.56 -19.94
N LEU A 221 1.21 -10.65 -19.31
CA LEU A 221 2.05 -11.86 -19.18
C LEU A 221 2.30 -12.48 -20.54
#